data_AF-A0A821DP30-F1
#
_entry.id   AF-A0A821DP30-F1
#
_cell.length_a   1.000
_cell.length_b   1.000
_cell.length_c   1.000
_cell.angle_alpha   90.00
_cell.angle_beta   90.00
_cell.angle_gamma   90.00
#
_symmetry.space_group_name_H-M   'P 1'
#
loop_
_entity.id
_entity.type
_entity.pdbx_description
1 polymer ?
#
loop_
_entity_poly.entity_id
_entity_poly.type
_entity_poly.pdbx_seq_one_letter_code
_entity_poly.pdbx_strand_id
1 'polypeptide(L)' 'MSSKVGADIVEFILAFFKRYGISTTKIIAQSYDGASNMTGKNIGVQALLSKILNRKIIFIPCGAHRSNL' A
#
# COMPACT_ATOMS: atom_id res chain seq x y z
N MET A 1 19.13 4.83 -6.14
CA MET A 1 18.15 4.24 -7.07
C MET A 1 17.08 3.55 -6.21
N SER A 2 15.88 4.10 -6.13
CA SER A 2 14.77 3.44 -5.42
C SER A 2 14.30 2.27 -6.28
N SER A 3 14.33 1.07 -5.71
CA SER A 3 13.81 -0.12 -6.37
C SER A 3 12.29 -0.07 -6.28
N LYS A 4 11.56 -0.46 -7.34
CA LYS A 4 10.07 -0.44 -7.30
C LYS A 4 9.50 -1.65 -6.56
N VAL A 5 10.10 -2.04 -5.44
CA VAL A 5 9.63 -3.14 -4.58
C VAL A 5 8.60 -2.61 -3.57
N GLY A 6 7.76 -3.52 -3.04
CA GLY A 6 6.69 -3.12 -2.12
C GLY A 6 7.20 -2.40 -0.86
N ALA A 7 8.39 -2.76 -0.37
CA ALA A 7 8.99 -2.12 0.81
C ALA A 7 9.29 -0.63 0.59
N ASP A 8 9.97 -0.29 -0.52
CA ASP A 8 10.32 1.10 -0.86
C ASP A 8 9.05 1.96 -1.02
N ILE A 9 7.99 1.39 -1.61
CA ILE A 9 6.71 2.08 -1.78
C ILE A 9 6.03 2.32 -0.42
N VAL A 10 6.05 1.34 0.48
CA VAL A 10 5.48 1.47 1.83
C VAL A 10 6.23 2.53 2.64
N GLU A 11 7.56 2.55 2.57
CA GLU A 11 8.38 3.56 3.22
C GLU A 11 8.01 4.97 2.72
N PHE A 12 7.89 5.13 1.41
CA PHE A 12 7.44 6.38 0.81
C PHE A 12 6.06 6.83 1.32
N ILE A 13 5.08 5.92 1.38
CA ILE A 13 3.73 6.20 1.88
C ILE A 13 3.76 6.66 3.34
N LEU A 14 4.50 5.94 4.21
CA LEU A 14 4.59 6.27 5.63
C LEU A 14 5.32 7.61 5.85
N ALA A 15 6.38 7.86 5.10
CA ALA A 15 7.10 9.13 5.12
C ALA A 15 6.21 10.29 4.66
N PHE A 16 5.37 10.08 3.64
CA PHE A 16 4.39 11.06 3.18
C PHE A 16 3.39 11.41 4.29
N PHE A 17 2.75 10.43 4.92
CA PHE A 17 1.79 10.70 6.01
C PHE A 17 2.47 11.41 7.20
N LYS A 18 3.67 10.96 7.58
CA LYS A 18 4.48 11.60 8.63
C LYS A 18 4.78 13.06 8.31
N ARG A 19 5.18 13.37 7.08
CA ARG A 19 5.48 14.73 6.62
C ARG A 19 4.30 15.69 6.78
N TYR A 20 3.08 15.20 6.61
CA TYR A 20 1.86 16.00 6.73
C TYR A 20 1.16 15.88 8.09
N GLY A 21 1.79 15.22 9.08
CA GLY A 21 1.19 15.04 10.41
C GLY A 21 -0.09 14.20 10.41
N ILE A 22 -0.30 13.38 9.38
CA ILE A 22 -1.48 12.52 9.26
C ILE A 22 -1.16 11.19 9.94
N SER A 23 -2.00 10.79 10.89
CA SER A 23 -1.82 9.53 11.60
C SER A 23 -2.15 8.32 10.72
N THR A 24 -1.16 7.44 10.54
CA THR A 24 -1.30 6.20 9.78
C THR A 24 -2.23 5.19 10.46
N THR A 25 -2.51 5.35 11.76
CA THR A 25 -3.45 4.49 12.48
C THR A 25 -4.89 4.63 11.96
N LYS A 26 -5.20 5.72 11.25
CA LYS A 26 -6.52 5.98 10.64
C LYS A 26 -6.71 5.37 9.25
N ILE A 27 -5.70 4.69 8.69
CA ILE A 27 -5.78 4.11 7.33
C ILE A 27 -6.72 2.91 7.32
N ILE A 28 -7.94 3.02 6.79
CA ILE A 28 -8.90 1.90 6.78
C ILE A 28 -8.77 0.99 5.56
N ALA A 29 -8.39 1.56 4.43
CA ALA A 29 -8.32 0.86 3.15
C ALA A 29 -7.14 1.37 2.32
N GLN A 30 -6.77 0.57 1.32
CA GLN A 30 -5.71 0.82 0.37
C GLN A 30 -6.20 0.42 -1.02
N SER A 31 -6.02 1.29 -2.02
CA SER A 31 -6.51 1.05 -3.38
C SER A 31 -5.49 1.48 -4.42
N TYR A 32 -5.14 0.55 -5.31
CA TYR A 32 -4.13 0.70 -6.36
C TYR A 32 -4.25 -0.46 -7.37
N ASP A 33 -3.39 -0.49 -8.39
CA ASP A 33 -3.38 -1.50 -9.45
C ASP A 33 -3.03 -2.92 -8.96
N GLY A 34 -3.08 -3.88 -9.90
CA GLY A 34 -2.87 -5.30 -9.66
C GLY A 34 -1.41 -5.75 -9.58
N ALA A 35 -0.42 -4.87 -9.72
CA ALA A 35 0.99 -5.27 -9.80
C ALA A 35 1.45 -6.01 -8.53
N SER A 36 2.40 -6.95 -8.69
CA SER A 36 2.81 -7.87 -7.61
C SER A 36 3.48 -7.16 -6.43
N ASN A 37 4.20 -6.05 -6.69
CA ASN A 37 4.75 -5.17 -5.67
C ASN A 37 3.66 -4.42 -4.87
N MET A 38 2.44 -4.30 -5.40
CA MET A 38 1.30 -3.67 -4.74
C MET A 38 0.41 -4.71 -4.03
N THR A 39 0.01 -5.76 -4.76
CA THR A 39 -0.98 -6.78 -4.36
C THR A 39 -0.36 -8.08 -3.86
N GLY A 40 0.96 -8.19 -3.75
CA GLY A 40 1.61 -9.37 -3.19
C GLY A 40 1.13 -9.65 -1.77
N LYS A 41 0.78 -10.91 -1.48
CA LYS A 41 0.26 -11.34 -0.16
C LYS A 41 1.33 -11.40 0.94
N ASN A 42 2.61 -11.41 0.57
CA ASN A 42 3.74 -11.52 1.50
C ASN A 42 4.60 -10.25 1.54
N ILE A 43 4.99 -9.76 0.36
CA ILE A 43 5.95 -8.64 0.20
C ILE A 43 5.39 -7.46 -0.62
N GLY A 44 4.09 -7.49 -0.95
CA GLY A 44 3.44 -6.37 -1.59
C GLY A 44 3.06 -5.29 -0.58
N VAL A 45 2.82 -4.07 -1.07
CA VAL A 45 2.32 -2.95 -0.25
C VAL A 45 1.15 -3.38 0.64
N GLN A 46 0.22 -4.18 0.09
CA GLN A 46 -0.97 -4.58 0.84
C GLN A 46 -0.69 -5.37 2.12
N ALA A 47 0.31 -6.25 2.05
CA ALA A 47 0.70 -7.12 3.16
C ALA A 47 1.55 -6.34 4.16
N LEU A 48 2.48 -5.54 3.65
CA LEU A 48 3.42 -4.77 4.44
C LEU A 48 2.72 -3.68 5.26
N LEU A 49 1.80 -2.89 4.68
CA LEU A 49 1.02 -1.90 5.43
C LEU A 49 0.19 -2.56 6.54
N SER A 50 -0.45 -3.70 6.26
CA SER A 50 -1.21 -4.43 7.26
C SER A 50 -0.33 -4.96 8.40
N LYS A 51 0.86 -5.44 8.08
CA LYS A 51 1.85 -5.91 9.06
C LYS A 51 2.35 -4.76 9.94
N ILE A 52 2.73 -3.63 9.34
CA ILE A 52 3.27 -2.45 10.06
C ILE A 52 2.21 -1.84 10.98
N LEU A 53 0.97 -1.75 10.52
CA LEU A 53 -0.13 -1.19 11.31
C LEU A 53 -0.75 -2.21 12.27
N ASN A 54 -0.21 -3.44 12.31
CA ASN A 54 -0.68 -4.56 13.13
C ASN A 54 -2.19 -4.82 13.01
N ARG A 55 -2.75 -4.63 11.81
CA ARG A 55 -4.16 -4.92 11.51
C ARG A 55 -4.36 -5.06 10.01
N LYS A 56 -5.39 -5.79 9.60
CA LYS A 56 -5.76 -5.91 8.19
C LYS A 56 -6.25 -4.56 7.65
N ILE A 57 -5.59 -4.05 6.62
CA ILE A 57 -6.04 -2.89 5.84
C ILE A 57 -6.78 -3.41 4.61
N ILE A 58 -8.01 -2.94 4.38
CA ILE A 58 -8.84 -3.44 3.28
C ILE A 58 -8.19 -3.09 1.95
N PHE A 59 -7.78 -4.08 1.17
CA PHE A 59 -7.30 -3.86 -0.19
C PHE A 59 -8.48 -3.86 -1.17
N ILE A 60 -8.61 -2.76 -1.92
CA ILE A 60 -9.61 -2.59 -2.98
C ILE A 60 -8.87 -2.36 -4.30
N PRO A 61 -8.86 -3.32 -5.24
CA PRO A 61 -8.18 -3.13 -6.51
C PRO A 61 -8.80 -2.00 -7.32
N CYS A 62 -7.97 -1.25 -8.02
CA CYS A 62 -8.40 -0.10 -8.81
C CYS A 62 -9.42 -0.51 -9.90
N GLY A 63 -10.62 0.09 -9.87
CA GLY A 63 -11.69 -0.18 -10.83
C GLY A 63 -11.35 0.21 -12.27
N ALA A 64 -10.59 1.29 -12.47
CA ALA A 64 -10.15 1.71 -13.80
C ALA A 64 -9.25 0.65 -14.46
N HIS A 65 -8.31 0.07 -13.70
CA HIS A 65 -7.47 -1.02 -14.18
C HIS A 65 -8.22 -2.34 -14.35
N ARG A 66 -9.36 -2.53 -13.66
CA ARG A 66 -10.26 -3.67 -13.89
C ARG A 66 -11.15 -3.51 -15.11
N SER A 67 -11.49 -2.28 -15.48
CA SER A 67 -12.41 -1.98 -16.58
C SER A 67 -11.70 -1.94 -17.94
N ASN A 68 -10.37 -1.89 -17.94
CA ASN A 68 -9.51 -1.92 -19.12
C ASN A 68 -8.59 -3.16 -19.10
N LEU A 69 -9.19 -4.32 -18.83
CA LEU A 69 -8.56 -5.65 -18.89
C LEU A 69 -9.21 -6.45 -20.02
#